data_AF-A0A5E6ZYC9-F1
#
_entry.id   AF-A0A5E6ZYC9-F1
#
_cell.length_a   1.000
_cell.length_b   1.000
_cell.length_c   1.000
_cell.angle_alpha   90.00
_cell.angle_beta   90.00
_cell.angle_gamma   90.00
#
_symmetry.space_group_name_H-M   'P 1'
#
loop_
_entity.id
_entity.type
_entity.pdbx_description
1 polymer ?
#
loop_
_entity_poly.entity_id
_entity_poly.type
_entity_poly.pdbx_seq_one_letter_code
_entity_poly.pdbx_strand_id
1 'polypeptide(L)' 'MKRFIEGEARTQVTLLPECLDDYVTQENPVRVVDVFVDELDLGALGFEGVDPAATGRPAYHPAI' A
#
# COMPACT_ATOMS: atom_id res chain seq x y z
N MET A 1 2.98 15.35 8.58
CA MET A 1 3.62 15.23 7.26
C MET A 1 3.64 13.76 6.90
N LYS A 2 3.13 13.35 5.72
CA LYS A 2 3.21 11.96 5.27
C LYS A 2 4.68 11.59 5.11
N ARG A 3 5.09 10.48 5.72
CA ARG A 3 6.49 10.00 5.70
C ARG A 3 6.84 9.25 4.42
N PHE A 4 5.81 8.84 3.67
CA PHE A 4 5.91 8.17 2.38
C PHE A 4 4.96 8.82 1.36
N ILE A 5 5.23 8.54 0.07
CA ILE A 5 4.26 8.68 -0.99
C ILE A 5 3.34 7.47 -0.89
N GLU A 6 2.08 7.73 -0.62
CA GLU A 6 1.01 6.73 -0.60
C GLU A 6 0.26 6.81 -1.92
N GLY A 7 -0.09 5.65 -2.48
CA GLY A 7 -1.01 5.55 -3.61
C GLY A 7 -2.45 5.89 -3.21
N GLU A 8 -3.36 5.77 -4.16
CA GLU A 8 -4.79 5.91 -3.91
C GLU A 8 -5.33 4.62 -3.28
N ALA A 9 -6.13 4.75 -2.23
CA ALA A 9 -6.76 3.60 -1.60
C ALA A 9 -7.75 2.94 -2.57
N ARG A 10 -7.90 1.61 -2.51
CA ARG A 10 -8.93 0.90 -3.29
C ARG A 10 -10.37 1.38 -3.01
N THR A 11 -10.58 2.00 -1.85
CA THR A 11 -11.85 2.62 -1.44
C THR A 11 -12.05 4.03 -2.00
N GLN A 12 -11.07 4.57 -2.74
CA GLN A 12 -11.18 5.88 -3.35
C GLN A 12 -12.25 5.85 -4.45
N VAL A 13 -13.11 6.86 -4.42
CA VAL A 13 -14.17 7.00 -5.40
C VAL A 13 -13.63 7.63 -6.69
N THR A 14 -13.88 7.01 -7.84
CA THR A 14 -13.52 7.55 -9.17
C THR A 14 -14.73 7.65 -10.09
N LEU A 15 -14.57 8.19 -11.30
CA LEU A 15 -15.69 8.33 -12.25
C LEU A 15 -16.26 6.97 -12.65
N LEU A 16 -15.40 6.01 -12.99
CA LEU A 16 -15.71 4.61 -13.27
C LEU A 16 -14.43 3.76 -13.11
N PRO A 17 -14.45 2.67 -12.32
CA PRO A 17 -15.51 2.24 -11.41
C PRO A 17 -15.73 3.23 -10.26
N GLU A 18 -16.92 3.18 -9.65
CA GLU A 18 -17.25 4.06 -8.52
C GLU A 18 -16.27 3.87 -7.35
N CYS A 19 -15.87 2.64 -7.04
CA CYS A 19 -14.84 2.29 -6.08
C CYS A 19 -14.19 0.98 -6.55
N LEU A 20 -12.86 0.88 -6.50
CA LEU A 20 -12.18 -0.34 -6.94
C LEU A 20 -12.51 -1.52 -6.01
N ASP A 21 -12.63 -1.27 -4.71
CA ASP A 21 -12.93 -2.31 -3.71
C ASP A 21 -14.31 -2.97 -3.91
N ASP A 22 -15.26 -2.28 -4.55
CA ASP A 22 -16.59 -2.84 -4.84
C ASP A 22 -16.53 -4.02 -5.84
N TYR A 23 -15.45 -4.08 -6.62
CA TYR A 23 -15.17 -5.18 -7.55
C TYR A 23 -14.29 -6.27 -6.93
N VAL A 24 -13.73 -6.02 -5.75
CA VAL A 24 -12.90 -6.96 -4.99
C VAL A 24 -13.80 -7.65 -3.96
N THR A 25 -14.37 -8.79 -4.33
CA THR A 25 -15.23 -9.56 -3.39
C THR A 25 -14.47 -9.99 -2.13
N GLN A 26 -15.19 -10.35 -1.06
CA GLN A 26 -14.57 -10.83 0.19
C GLN A 26 -13.71 -12.09 0.01
N GLU A 27 -14.01 -12.91 -1.00
CA GLU A 27 -13.28 -14.13 -1.33
C GLU A 27 -12.20 -13.89 -2.40
N ASN A 28 -11.97 -12.64 -2.82
CA ASN A 28 -10.96 -12.34 -3.82
C ASN A 28 -9.56 -12.62 -3.26
N PRO A 29 -8.73 -13.42 -3.97
CA PRO A 29 -7.41 -13.81 -3.49
C PRO A 29 -6.46 -12.62 -3.26
N VAL A 30 -6.71 -11.45 -3.86
CA VAL A 30 -5.91 -10.24 -3.61
C VAL A 30 -5.92 -9.84 -2.12
N ARG A 31 -7.00 -10.15 -1.39
CA ARG A 31 -7.09 -9.85 0.05
C ARG A 31 -6.06 -10.63 0.87
N VAL A 32 -5.60 -11.79 0.37
CA VAL A 32 -4.51 -12.56 0.99
C VAL A 32 -3.18 -11.85 0.81
N VAL A 33 -2.99 -11.10 -0.28
CA VAL A 33 -1.76 -10.33 -0.51
C VAL A 33 -1.63 -9.21 0.52
N ASP A 34 -2.72 -8.49 0.80
CA ASP A 34 -2.73 -7.45 1.84
C ASP A 34 -2.26 -8.03 3.19
N VAL A 35 -2.90 -9.11 3.65
CA VAL A 35 -2.56 -9.77 4.92
C VAL A 35 -1.14 -10.34 4.91
N PHE A 36 -0.70 -10.91 3.79
CA PHE A 36 0.64 -11.46 3.67
C PHE A 36 1.71 -10.38 3.80
N VAL A 37 1.54 -9.25 3.10
CA VAL A 37 2.50 -8.14 3.11
C VAL A 37 2.52 -7.45 4.49
N ASP A 38 1.36 -7.30 5.13
CA ASP A 38 1.24 -6.71 6.48
C ASP A 38 2.02 -7.50 7.56
N GLU A 39 2.21 -8.81 7.37
CA GLU A 39 2.93 -9.70 8.30
C GLU A 39 4.44 -9.77 8.01
N LEU A 40 4.95 -9.16 6.94
CA LEU A 40 6.37 -9.19 6.59
C LEU A 40 7.17 -8.13 7.36
N ASP A 41 8.31 -8.54 7.93
CA ASP A 41 9.36 -7.60 8.31
C ASP A 41 10.17 -7.18 7.08
N LEU A 42 9.66 -6.15 6.38
CA LEU A 42 10.29 -5.62 5.18
C LEU A 42 11.71 -5.10 5.45
N GLY A 43 12.00 -4.62 6.66
CA GLY A 43 13.34 -4.16 7.05
C GLY A 43 14.32 -5.34 7.13
N ALA A 44 13.93 -6.43 7.79
CA ALA A 44 14.73 -7.66 7.86
C ALA A 44 14.91 -8.32 6.47
N LEU A 45 13.96 -8.14 5.56
CA LEU A 45 14.07 -8.60 4.17
C LEU A 45 14.98 -7.72 3.30
N GLY A 46 15.49 -6.61 3.81
CA GLY A 46 16.44 -5.74 3.12
C GLY A 46 15.80 -4.69 2.20
N PHE A 47 14.53 -4.34 2.42
CA PHE A 47 13.91 -3.23 1.71
C PHE A 47 14.46 -1.89 2.22
N GLU A 48 15.25 -1.20 1.40
CA GLU A 48 15.87 0.09 1.76
C GLU A 48 14.86 1.22 1.99
N GLY A 49 13.67 1.11 1.41
CA GLY A 49 12.60 2.13 1.48
C GLY A 49 11.70 2.04 2.72
N VAL A 50 12.02 1.17 3.69
CA VAL A 50 11.24 1.00 4.93
C VAL A 50 11.44 2.17 5.90
N ASP A 51 12.61 2.78 5.88
CA ASP A 51 12.89 3.98 6.66
C ASP A 51 12.66 5.24 5.81
N PRO A 52 11.77 6.15 6.24
CA PRO A 52 11.48 7.35 5.49
C PRO A 52 12.66 8.32 5.52
N ALA A 53 12.96 8.92 4.37
CA ALA A 53 14.02 9.92 4.26
C ALA A 53 13.78 11.12 5.20
N ALA A 54 14.84 11.57 5.89
CA ALA A 54 14.76 12.71 6.80
C ALA A 54 14.45 14.04 6.08
N THR A 55 14.85 14.17 4.81
CA THR A 55 14.64 15.35 3.97
C THR A 55 14.45 14.94 2.50
N GLY A 56 13.92 15.86 1.68
CA GLY A 56 13.73 15.64 0.24
C GLY A 56 12.38 15.03 -0.12
N ARG A 57 12.30 14.38 -1.30
CA ARG A 57 11.08 13.71 -1.76
C ARG A 57 10.89 12.42 -0.95
N PRO A 58 9.72 12.21 -0.31
CA PRO A 58 9.44 10.95 0.38
C PRO A 58 9.53 9.75 -0.57
N ALA A 59 9.97 8.60 -0.05
CA ALA A 59 9.94 7.32 -0.79
C ALA A 59 8.49 6.80 -0.92
N TYR A 60 8.24 5.88 -1.84
CA TYR A 60 6.98 5.12 -1.84
C TYR A 60 6.95 4.17 -0.64
N HIS A 61 5.76 3.95 -0.09
CA HIS A 61 5.59 3.01 1.01
C HIS A 61 5.81 1.57 0.49
N PRO A 62 6.76 0.79 1.02
CA PRO A 62 7.09 -0.52 0.44
C PRO A 62 6.03 -1.60 0.70
N ALA A 63 5.11 -1.36 1.65
CA ALA A 63 4.03 -2.30 1.99
C ALA A 63 2.66 -1.97 1.33
N ILE A 64 2.57 -0.96 0.45
CA ILE A 64 1.29 -0.45 -0.10
C ILE A 64 1.36 -0.34 -1.62
#